data_AF-X1FTE8-F1
#
_entry.id   AF-X1FTE8-F1
#
_cell.length_a   1.000
_cell.length_b   1.000
_cell.length_c   1.000
_cell.angle_alpha   90.00
_cell.angle_beta   90.00
_cell.angle_gamma   90.00
#
_symmetry.space_group_name_H-M   'P 1'
#
loop_
_entity.id
_entity.type
_entity.pdbx_description
1 polymer ?
#
loop_
_entity_poly.entity_id
_entity_poly.type
_entity_poly.pdbx_seq_one_letter_code
_entity_poly.pdbx_strand_id
1 'polypeptide(L)'
;VELFIERARLADARFSIKGDDQQHVIHICQLVGGIPLGVELAAAWVSMLSPQEIAGEIEKNLDFLASSRQDTPEKHRSMRAAFDYSWILLSGEQRQVFQKLSIFRGGFSRQAAADVADAGLMNLSVLVDKSLIRRTKGDRYEIHALLRQYGQEKLEEDPEEFERLLEQYSQYFLEFLDQRESKIVGEMQLEARDEIQAEIENIRAATNWGIAKGNQIGVLAALKILSEFYFIQGYYEAVESYKTIARIIEDQYRTGYDPSKPGSLMYYAALGHQAFYLSMLGSIEK
;
A
#
# COMPACT_ATOMS: atom_id res chain seq x y z
N VAL A 1 -20.86 2.54 11.73
CA VAL A 1 -21.28 3.49 12.79
C VAL A 1 -21.96 2.79 13.96
N GLU A 2 -23.06 2.04 13.78
CA GLU A 2 -23.72 1.31 14.88
C GLU A 2 -22.76 0.37 15.64
N LEU A 3 -21.98 -0.43 14.92
CA LEU A 3 -20.95 -1.29 15.51
C LEU A 3 -19.90 -0.51 16.33
N PHE A 4 -19.52 0.69 15.89
CA PHE A 4 -18.58 1.54 16.64
C PHE A 4 -19.20 1.95 17.98
N ILE A 5 -20.45 2.39 17.97
CA ILE A 5 -21.16 2.85 19.17
C ILE A 5 -21.34 1.68 20.16
N GLU A 6 -21.75 0.52 19.65
CA GLU A 6 -21.90 -0.70 20.46
C GLU A 6 -20.58 -1.05 21.16
N ARG A 7 -19.47 -1.02 20.43
CA ARG A 7 -18.15 -1.39 20.94
C ARG A 7 -17.54 -0.31 21.84
N ALA A 8 -17.78 0.96 21.53
CA ALA A 8 -17.33 2.08 22.35
C ALA A 8 -18.05 2.09 23.71
N ARG A 9 -19.33 1.70 23.78
CA ARG A 9 -20.06 1.51 25.04
C ARG A 9 -19.56 0.33 25.87
N LEU A 10 -19.01 -0.70 25.23
CA LEU A 10 -18.33 -1.79 25.94
C LEU A 10 -16.97 -1.36 26.49
N ALA A 11 -16.30 -0.40 25.85
CA ALA A 11 -15.00 0.14 26.28
C ALA A 11 -15.13 1.26 27.35
N ASP A 12 -16.12 2.15 27.23
CA ASP A 12 -16.56 3.08 28.28
C ASP A 12 -18.10 3.11 28.30
N ALA A 13 -18.69 2.59 29.37
CA ALA A 13 -20.14 2.54 29.57
C ALA A 13 -20.83 3.92 29.57
N ARG A 14 -20.06 5.01 29.75
CA ARG A 14 -20.56 6.40 29.72
C ARG A 14 -20.46 7.04 28.34
N PHE A 15 -19.91 6.33 27.35
CA PHE A 15 -19.76 6.85 26.01
C PHE A 15 -21.13 7.19 25.38
N SER A 16 -21.25 8.44 24.96
CA SER A 16 -22.39 8.99 24.23
C SER A 16 -21.86 9.91 23.13
N ILE A 17 -22.44 9.81 21.94
CA ILE A 17 -22.12 10.71 20.83
C ILE A 17 -22.65 12.11 21.19
N LYS A 18 -21.80 13.12 21.11
CA LYS A 18 -22.18 14.53 21.31
C LYS A 18 -21.64 15.39 20.17
N GLY A 19 -22.38 16.46 19.80
CA GLY A 19 -21.91 17.43 18.81
C GLY A 19 -21.46 16.78 17.49
N ASP A 20 -20.23 17.08 17.07
CA ASP A 20 -19.64 16.63 15.81
C ASP A 20 -19.02 15.22 15.87
N ASP A 21 -19.07 14.53 17.01
CA ASP A 21 -18.52 13.18 17.19
C ASP A 21 -19.04 12.19 16.14
N GLN A 22 -20.28 12.36 15.68
CA GLN A 22 -20.87 11.48 14.69
C GLN A 22 -20.13 11.56 13.34
N GLN A 23 -19.67 12.75 12.94
CA GLN A 23 -18.89 12.93 11.71
C GLN A 23 -17.51 12.28 11.86
N HIS A 24 -16.86 12.44 13.01
CA HIS A 24 -15.58 11.81 13.29
C HIS A 24 -15.67 10.28 13.39
N VAL A 25 -16.75 9.71 13.91
CA VAL A 25 -16.99 8.26 13.91
C VAL A 25 -17.21 7.72 12.50
N ILE A 26 -17.93 8.46 11.65
CA ILE A 26 -18.07 8.11 10.23
C ILE A 26 -16.70 8.12 9.55
N HIS A 27 -15.91 9.16 9.81
CA HIS A 27 -14.56 9.31 9.27
C HIS A 27 -13.63 8.18 9.72
N ILE A 28 -13.65 7.81 11.01
CA ILE A 28 -12.94 6.62 11.52
C ILE A 28 -13.37 5.36 10.77
N CYS A 29 -14.69 5.14 10.59
CA CYS A 29 -15.18 3.97 9.86
C CYS A 29 -14.67 3.93 8.41
N GLN A 30 -14.50 5.09 7.78
CA GLN A 30 -13.93 5.21 6.44
C GLN A 30 -12.43 4.93 6.43
N LEU A 31 -11.67 5.49 7.38
CA LEU A 31 -10.22 5.30 7.51
C LEU A 31 -9.84 3.83 7.73
N VAL A 32 -10.67 3.06 8.44
CA VAL A 32 -10.45 1.62 8.68
C VAL A 32 -11.10 0.71 7.64
N GLY A 33 -11.56 1.28 6.51
CA GLY A 33 -12.14 0.53 5.38
C GLY A 33 -13.46 -0.18 5.70
N GLY A 34 -14.19 0.25 6.74
CA GLY A 34 -15.44 -0.37 7.17
C GLY A 34 -15.30 -1.80 7.71
N ILE A 35 -14.06 -2.29 7.91
CA ILE A 35 -13.81 -3.65 8.39
C ILE A 35 -14.24 -3.72 9.87
N PRO A 36 -15.07 -4.69 10.27
CA PRO A 36 -15.59 -4.80 11.63
C PRO A 36 -14.51 -4.76 12.71
N LEU A 37 -13.37 -5.40 12.48
CA LEU A 37 -12.24 -5.41 13.40
C LEU A 37 -11.59 -4.03 13.55
N GLY A 38 -11.39 -3.30 12.46
CA GLY A 38 -10.82 -1.95 12.51
C GLY A 38 -11.73 -0.99 13.27
N VAL A 39 -13.04 -1.12 13.08
CA VAL A 39 -14.07 -0.36 13.81
C VAL A 39 -14.04 -0.71 15.31
N GLU A 40 -13.89 -1.99 15.65
CA GLU A 40 -13.76 -2.46 17.04
C GLU A 40 -12.50 -1.92 17.72
N LEU A 41 -11.36 -1.94 17.03
CA LEU A 41 -10.09 -1.43 17.57
C LEU A 41 -10.12 0.08 17.77
N ALA A 42 -10.68 0.83 16.82
CA ALA A 42 -10.84 2.26 16.96
C ALA A 42 -11.80 2.62 18.10
N ALA A 43 -12.89 1.87 18.26
CA ALA A 43 -13.85 2.09 19.35
C ALA A 43 -13.27 1.83 20.75
N ALA A 44 -12.26 0.97 20.88
CA ALA A 44 -11.60 0.68 22.16
C ALA A 44 -10.86 1.90 22.74
N TRP A 45 -10.37 2.78 21.87
CA TRP A 45 -9.63 3.99 22.24
C TRP A 45 -10.48 5.09 22.89
N VAL A 46 -11.81 4.98 22.80
CA VAL A 46 -12.75 5.99 23.30
C VAL A 46 -12.67 6.22 24.82
N SER A 47 -12.12 5.23 25.55
CA SER A 47 -11.81 5.36 26.98
C SER A 47 -10.65 6.33 27.28
N MET A 48 -9.82 6.66 26.29
CA MET A 48 -8.60 7.47 26.42
C MET A 48 -8.59 8.71 25.53
N LEU A 49 -9.29 8.67 24.39
CA LEU A 49 -9.27 9.71 23.36
C LEU A 49 -10.68 10.00 22.83
N SER A 50 -10.89 11.23 22.37
CA SER A 50 -12.10 11.60 21.64
C SER A 50 -12.12 11.00 20.23
N PRO A 51 -13.30 10.83 19.60
CA PRO A 51 -13.40 10.38 18.21
C PRO A 51 -12.60 11.25 17.22
N GLN A 52 -12.49 12.55 17.47
CA GLN A 52 -11.67 13.46 16.65
C GLN A 52 -10.18 13.12 16.76
N GLU A 53 -9.67 12.87 17.96
CA GLU A 53 -8.28 12.52 18.20
C GLU A 53 -7.94 11.13 17.65
N ILE A 54 -8.86 10.17 17.81
CA ILE A 54 -8.71 8.82 17.26
C ILE A 54 -8.60 8.87 15.73
N ALA A 55 -9.44 9.66 15.07
CA ALA A 55 -9.34 9.88 13.63
C ALA A 55 -7.96 10.43 13.24
N GLY A 56 -7.51 11.48 13.95
CA GLY A 56 -6.21 12.11 13.70
C GLY A 56 -5.01 11.19 13.93
N GLU A 57 -5.08 10.25 14.88
CA GLU A 57 -4.01 9.27 15.10
C GLU A 57 -4.00 8.15 14.06
N ILE A 58 -5.18 7.69 13.62
CA ILE A 58 -5.29 6.72 12.51
C ILE A 58 -4.73 7.32 11.20
N GLU A 59 -5.01 8.61 10.95
CA GLU A 59 -4.49 9.33 9.77
C GLU A 59 -2.97 9.45 9.79
N LYS A 60 -2.35 9.57 10.97
CA LYS A 60 -0.90 9.66 11.11
C LYS A 60 -0.22 8.29 11.00
N ASN A 61 -0.80 7.26 11.62
CA ASN A 61 -0.25 5.91 11.60
C ASN A 61 -1.34 4.87 11.93
N LEU A 62 -1.69 4.00 10.97
CA LEU A 62 -2.65 2.92 11.19
C LEU A 62 -2.22 1.91 12.27
N ASP A 63 -0.92 1.75 12.54
CA ASP A 63 -0.40 0.92 13.63
C ASP A 63 -0.78 1.46 15.02
N PHE A 64 -1.27 2.70 15.11
CA PHE A 64 -1.91 3.23 16.29
C PHE A 64 -3.07 2.34 16.77
N LEU A 65 -3.86 1.78 15.86
CA LEU A 65 -4.94 0.86 16.26
C LEU A 65 -4.41 -0.43 16.90
N ALA A 66 -3.15 -0.76 16.65
CA ALA A 66 -2.47 -1.89 17.29
C ALA A 66 -1.85 -1.53 18.66
N SER A 67 -1.66 -0.24 18.98
CA SER A 67 -0.94 0.21 20.18
C SER A 67 -1.81 0.55 21.40
N SER A 68 -3.16 0.57 21.31
CA SER A 68 -4.06 0.88 22.47
C SER A 68 -3.96 -0.10 23.59
N ARG A 69 -3.61 -1.33 23.25
CA ARG A 69 -3.47 -2.35 24.24
C ARG A 69 -1.99 -2.41 24.54
N GLN A 70 -1.65 -1.89 25.73
CA GLN A 70 -0.51 -2.36 26.52
C GLN A 70 -0.50 -3.90 26.69
N ASP A 71 -1.54 -4.60 26.23
CA ASP A 71 -1.52 -6.01 25.88
C ASP A 71 -1.66 -6.23 24.36
N THR A 72 -0.52 -6.34 23.67
CA THR A 72 -0.46 -6.95 22.32
C THR A 72 -1.38 -8.17 22.28
N PRO A 73 -2.42 -8.20 21.40
CA PRO A 73 -3.48 -9.19 21.54
C PRO A 73 -2.92 -10.60 21.45
N GLU A 74 -3.31 -11.48 22.37
CA GLU A 74 -3.04 -12.92 22.33
C GLU A 74 -3.33 -13.53 20.95
N LYS A 75 -4.22 -12.93 20.15
CA LYS A 75 -4.52 -13.33 18.77
C LYS A 75 -3.41 -13.06 17.76
N HIS A 76 -2.66 -11.96 17.88
CA HIS A 76 -1.48 -11.71 17.02
C HIS A 76 -0.29 -12.53 17.51
N ARG A 77 -0.16 -12.74 18.83
CA ARG A 77 0.83 -13.70 19.37
C ARG A 77 0.52 -15.12 18.93
N SER A 78 -0.75 -15.53 18.91
CA SER A 78 -1.18 -16.85 18.45
C SER A 78 -1.10 -17.00 16.94
N MET A 79 -1.41 -15.95 16.15
CA MET A 79 -1.23 -15.96 14.70
C MET A 79 0.25 -15.93 14.31
N ARG A 80 1.07 -15.09 14.96
CA ARG A 80 2.52 -15.08 14.74
C ARG A 80 3.15 -16.40 15.17
N ALA A 81 2.74 -16.99 16.29
CA ALA A 81 3.15 -18.33 16.69
C ALA A 81 2.67 -19.41 15.70
N ALA A 82 1.47 -19.29 15.14
CA ALA A 82 0.98 -20.18 14.09
C ALA A 82 1.79 -20.01 12.78
N PHE A 83 2.22 -18.78 12.48
CA PHE A 83 3.12 -18.50 11.36
C PHE A 83 4.52 -19.01 11.62
N ASP A 84 5.07 -18.86 12.83
CA ASP A 84 6.36 -19.43 13.22
C ASP A 84 6.34 -20.96 13.10
N TYR A 85 5.25 -21.60 13.51
CA TYR A 85 5.07 -23.03 13.30
C TYR A 85 5.02 -23.39 11.81
N SER A 86 4.21 -22.67 11.02
CA SER A 86 4.12 -22.86 9.57
C SER A 86 5.47 -22.62 8.87
N TRP A 87 6.24 -21.65 9.36
CA TRP A 87 7.57 -21.26 8.90
C TRP A 87 8.62 -22.34 9.17
N ILE A 88 8.62 -22.91 10.38
CA ILE A 88 9.49 -24.03 10.75
C ILE A 88 9.24 -25.23 9.82
N LEU A 89 8.00 -25.44 9.36
CA LEU A 89 7.61 -26.51 8.43
C LEU A 89 7.95 -26.24 6.95
N LEU A 90 8.49 -25.05 6.62
CA LEU A 90 8.98 -24.76 5.27
C LEU A 90 10.42 -25.25 5.10
N SER A 91 10.73 -25.78 3.92
CA SER A 91 12.11 -25.99 3.50
C SER A 91 12.83 -24.64 3.29
N GLY A 92 14.16 -24.64 3.26
CA GLY A 92 14.93 -23.42 3.00
C GLY A 92 14.53 -22.71 1.70
N GLU A 93 14.34 -23.48 0.63
CA GLU A 93 13.87 -22.97 -0.67
C GLU A 93 12.47 -22.34 -0.56
N GLN A 94 11.54 -22.98 0.14
CA GLN A 94 10.18 -22.46 0.31
C GLN A 94 10.15 -21.17 1.13
N ARG A 95 11.03 -21.05 2.14
CA ARG A 95 11.21 -19.81 2.92
C ARG A 95 11.72 -18.68 2.03
N GLN A 96 12.75 -18.95 1.24
CA GLN A 96 13.33 -17.98 0.31
C GLN A 96 12.31 -17.46 -0.69
N VAL A 97 11.53 -18.36 -1.32
CA VAL A 97 10.49 -17.95 -2.26
C VAL A 97 9.42 -17.12 -1.56
N PHE A 98 8.95 -17.53 -0.38
CA PHE A 98 7.95 -16.77 0.35
C PHE A 98 8.46 -15.38 0.80
N GLN A 99 9.71 -15.28 1.27
CA GLN A 99 10.36 -14.01 1.58
C GLN A 99 10.34 -13.08 0.38
N LYS A 100 10.75 -13.58 -0.79
CA LYS A 100 10.75 -12.77 -2.02
C LYS A 100 9.36 -12.33 -2.43
N LEU A 101 8.37 -13.24 -2.39
CA LEU A 101 6.98 -12.91 -2.71
C LEU A 101 6.37 -11.87 -1.75
N SER A 102 6.92 -11.70 -0.55
CA SER A 102 6.44 -10.70 0.42
C SER A 102 6.67 -9.25 -0.04
N ILE A 103 7.51 -9.03 -1.06
CA ILE A 103 7.79 -7.71 -1.62
C ILE A 103 6.56 -7.10 -2.31
N PHE A 104 5.66 -7.95 -2.85
CA PHE A 104 4.48 -7.50 -3.57
C PHE A 104 3.46 -6.83 -2.64
N ARG A 105 2.96 -5.68 -3.07
CA ARG A 105 1.91 -4.91 -2.39
C ARG A 105 0.56 -5.19 -3.04
N GLY A 106 -0.37 -5.71 -2.24
CA GLY A 106 -1.67 -6.19 -2.74
C GLY A 106 -1.57 -7.61 -3.27
N GLY A 107 -1.82 -7.80 -4.57
CA GLY A 107 -1.67 -9.08 -5.27
C GLY A 107 -0.54 -9.05 -6.30
N PHE A 108 -0.34 -10.16 -7.00
CA PHE A 108 0.62 -10.26 -8.10
C PHE A 108 0.19 -11.32 -9.11
N SER A 109 0.64 -11.17 -10.35
CA SER A 109 0.48 -12.18 -11.38
C SER A 109 1.51 -13.29 -11.25
N ARG A 110 1.23 -14.47 -11.82
CA ARG A 110 2.23 -15.55 -11.96
C ARG A 110 3.49 -15.10 -12.68
N GLN A 111 3.35 -14.24 -13.69
CA GLN A 111 4.50 -13.71 -14.43
C GLN A 111 5.37 -12.83 -13.54
N ALA A 112 4.76 -11.92 -12.77
CA ALA A 112 5.48 -11.08 -11.82
C ALA A 112 6.21 -11.93 -10.76
N ALA A 113 5.56 -12.97 -10.24
CA ALA A 113 6.18 -13.91 -9.31
C ALA A 113 7.43 -14.59 -9.90
N ALA A 114 7.38 -15.00 -11.17
CA ALA A 114 8.53 -15.60 -11.85
C ALA A 114 9.66 -14.58 -12.06
N ASP A 115 9.35 -13.40 -12.58
CA ASP A 115 10.37 -12.43 -13.03
C ASP A 115 11.03 -11.69 -11.85
N VAL A 116 10.30 -11.44 -10.77
CA VAL A 116 10.82 -10.72 -9.59
C VAL A 116 11.31 -11.67 -8.51
N ALA A 117 10.56 -12.73 -8.20
CA ALA A 117 10.84 -13.59 -7.05
C ALA A 117 11.45 -14.95 -7.42
N ASP A 118 11.70 -15.21 -8.72
CA ASP A 118 12.12 -16.51 -9.24
C ASP A 118 11.17 -17.65 -8.79
N ALA A 119 9.88 -17.32 -8.68
CA ALA A 119 8.86 -18.21 -8.15
C ALA A 119 8.06 -18.87 -9.27
N GLY A 120 8.45 -20.10 -9.62
CA GLY A 120 7.74 -20.90 -10.61
C GLY A 120 6.38 -21.43 -10.12
N LEU A 121 5.59 -21.99 -11.05
CA LEU A 121 4.27 -22.54 -10.76
C LEU A 121 4.29 -23.60 -9.64
N MET A 122 5.34 -24.42 -9.56
CA MET A 122 5.48 -25.43 -8.52
C MET A 122 5.67 -24.81 -7.14
N ASN A 123 6.49 -23.75 -7.03
CA ASN A 123 6.68 -23.03 -5.77
C ASN A 123 5.36 -22.36 -5.33
N LEU A 124 4.65 -21.72 -6.25
CA LEU A 124 3.35 -21.11 -5.97
C LEU A 124 2.31 -22.15 -5.53
N SER A 125 2.26 -23.32 -6.17
CA SER A 125 1.36 -24.42 -5.78
C SER A 125 1.61 -24.86 -4.34
N VAL A 126 2.87 -25.09 -3.97
CA VAL A 126 3.24 -25.51 -2.61
C VAL A 126 2.85 -24.47 -1.56
N LEU A 127 3.02 -23.18 -1.87
CA LEU A 127 2.64 -22.10 -0.95
C LEU A 127 1.11 -21.94 -0.85
N VAL A 128 0.36 -22.22 -1.91
CA VAL A 128 -1.12 -22.30 -1.88
C VAL A 128 -1.57 -23.48 -1.01
N ASP A 129 -0.99 -24.66 -1.19
CA ASP A 129 -1.33 -25.86 -0.42
C ASP A 129 -1.06 -25.67 1.08
N LYS A 130 -0.03 -24.88 1.42
CA LYS A 130 0.32 -24.49 2.80
C LYS A 130 -0.44 -23.26 3.30
N SER A 131 -1.40 -22.73 2.53
CA SER A 131 -2.21 -21.55 2.88
C SER A 131 -1.39 -20.27 3.19
N LEU A 132 -0.18 -20.17 2.64
CA LEU A 132 0.68 -18.98 2.79
C LEU A 132 0.36 -17.90 1.75
N ILE A 133 -0.10 -18.32 0.58
CA ILE A 133 -0.62 -17.45 -0.47
C ILE A 133 -1.96 -17.99 -0.93
N ARG A 134 -2.80 -17.14 -1.53
CA ARG A 134 -4.10 -17.53 -2.07
C ARG A 134 -4.16 -17.19 -3.55
N ARG A 135 -4.61 -18.12 -4.37
CA ARG A 135 -4.98 -17.83 -5.76
C ARG A 135 -6.34 -17.13 -5.80
N THR A 136 -6.42 -16.01 -6.52
CA THR A 136 -7.67 -15.28 -6.74
C THR A 136 -8.19 -15.53 -8.16
N LYS A 137 -8.86 -14.56 -8.79
CA LYS A 137 -9.42 -14.75 -10.13
C LYS A 137 -8.30 -14.73 -11.17
N GLY A 138 -8.37 -15.67 -12.13
CA GLY A 138 -7.42 -15.75 -13.25
C GLY A 138 -6.04 -16.25 -12.83
N ASP A 139 -4.99 -15.51 -13.21
CA ASP A 139 -3.57 -15.84 -12.97
C ASP A 139 -2.96 -15.03 -11.81
N ARG A 140 -3.81 -14.61 -10.85
CA ARG A 140 -3.43 -13.74 -9.74
C ARG A 140 -3.35 -14.47 -8.40
N TYR A 141 -2.46 -13.99 -7.57
CA TYR A 141 -2.19 -14.46 -6.22
C TYR A 141 -2.19 -13.28 -5.25
N GLU A 142 -2.52 -13.55 -4.00
CA GLU A 142 -2.52 -12.58 -2.91
C GLU A 142 -1.88 -13.20 -1.67
N ILE A 143 -1.22 -12.34 -0.87
CA ILE A 143 -0.67 -12.69 0.43
C ILE A 143 -1.43 -11.90 1.47
N HIS A 144 -1.88 -12.58 2.53
CA HIS A 144 -2.50 -11.91 3.65
C HIS A 144 -1.53 -10.88 4.25
N ALA A 145 -2.01 -9.68 4.61
CA ALA A 145 -1.16 -8.57 5.03
C ALA A 145 -0.18 -8.94 6.16
N LEU A 146 -0.63 -9.73 7.16
CA LEU A 146 0.24 -10.20 8.26
C LEU A 146 1.32 -11.20 7.80
N LEU A 147 0.99 -12.09 6.86
CA LEU A 147 1.93 -13.05 6.29
C LEU A 147 2.97 -12.35 5.43
N ARG A 148 2.54 -11.35 4.67
CA ARG A 148 3.43 -10.46 3.91
C ARG A 148 4.37 -9.72 4.84
N GLN A 149 3.87 -9.10 5.90
CA GLN A 149 4.71 -8.41 6.88
C GLN A 149 5.75 -9.36 7.50
N TYR A 150 5.33 -10.57 7.91
CA TYR A 150 6.24 -11.58 8.44
C TYR A 150 7.33 -11.98 7.42
N GLY A 151 6.94 -12.23 6.17
CA GLY A 151 7.90 -12.55 5.10
C GLY A 151 8.87 -11.41 4.83
N GLN A 152 8.40 -10.16 4.92
CA GLN A 152 9.21 -8.97 4.68
C GLN A 152 10.23 -8.75 5.80
N GLU A 153 9.82 -8.87 7.07
CA GLU A 153 10.76 -8.85 8.21
C GLU A 153 11.86 -9.91 8.04
N LYS A 154 11.49 -11.09 7.54
CA LYS A 154 12.44 -12.17 7.24
C LYS A 154 13.32 -11.90 6.03
N LEU A 155 12.86 -11.10 5.07
CA LEU A 155 13.67 -10.68 3.93
C LEU A 155 14.65 -9.58 4.33
N GLU A 156 14.24 -8.66 5.22
CA GLU A 156 15.06 -7.56 5.76
C GLU A 156 16.21 -8.05 6.66
N GLU A 157 16.18 -9.30 7.13
CA GLU A 157 17.32 -9.96 7.79
C GLU A 157 18.54 -10.12 6.85
N ASP A 158 18.34 -10.04 5.53
CA ASP A 158 19.40 -9.99 4.50
C ASP A 158 19.26 -8.69 3.66
N PRO A 159 19.91 -7.59 4.09
CA PRO A 159 19.76 -6.28 3.44
C PRO A 159 20.20 -6.26 1.98
N GLU A 160 21.22 -7.04 1.60
CA GLU A 160 21.74 -7.09 0.23
C GLU A 160 20.71 -7.75 -0.70
N GLU A 161 20.15 -8.87 -0.27
CA GLU A 161 19.08 -9.55 -1.02
C GLU A 161 17.81 -8.71 -1.10
N PHE A 162 17.45 -8.03 0.00
CA PHE A 162 16.30 -7.13 0.02
C PHE A 162 16.45 -5.98 -0.98
N GLU A 163 17.61 -5.32 -1.01
CA GLU A 163 17.88 -4.22 -1.93
C GLU A 163 17.88 -4.68 -3.40
N ARG A 164 18.51 -5.83 -3.69
CA ARG A 164 18.51 -6.45 -5.02
C ARG A 164 17.10 -6.77 -5.50
N LEU A 165 16.27 -7.32 -4.61
CA LEU A 165 14.89 -7.67 -4.94
C LEU A 165 14.04 -6.43 -5.20
N LEU A 166 14.23 -5.36 -4.41
CA LEU A 166 13.56 -4.07 -4.63
C LEU A 166 13.92 -3.46 -5.98
N GLU A 167 15.18 -3.57 -6.41
CA GLU A 167 15.61 -3.13 -7.73
C GLU A 167 14.91 -3.92 -8.86
N GLN A 168 14.89 -5.25 -8.77
CA GLN A 168 14.19 -6.11 -9.74
C GLN A 168 12.68 -5.83 -9.77
N TYR A 169 12.07 -5.71 -8.59
CA TYR A 169 10.66 -5.37 -8.41
C TYR A 169 10.32 -4.02 -9.05
N SER A 170 11.14 -3.00 -8.77
CA SER A 170 10.93 -1.66 -9.32
C SER A 170 11.09 -1.64 -10.83
N GLN A 171 12.12 -2.30 -11.37
CA GLN A 171 12.33 -2.37 -12.81
C GLN A 171 11.15 -3.06 -13.49
N TYR A 172 10.69 -4.18 -12.95
CA TYR A 172 9.56 -4.94 -13.48
C TYR A 172 8.29 -4.08 -13.57
N PHE A 173 7.90 -3.39 -12.51
CA PHE A 173 6.65 -2.61 -12.52
C PHE A 173 6.74 -1.30 -13.30
N LEU A 174 7.93 -0.70 -13.42
CA LEU A 174 8.13 0.44 -14.31
C LEU A 174 8.07 0.02 -15.79
N GLU A 175 8.70 -1.10 -16.15
CA GLU A 175 8.58 -1.69 -17.50
C GLU A 175 7.16 -2.17 -17.80
N PHE A 176 6.49 -2.78 -16.81
CA PHE A 176 5.09 -3.16 -16.93
C PHE A 176 4.24 -1.97 -17.32
N LEU A 177 4.44 -0.83 -16.65
CA LEU A 177 3.68 0.39 -16.92
C LEU A 177 4.02 0.98 -18.29
N ASP A 178 5.31 1.05 -18.64
CA ASP A 178 5.82 1.53 -19.94
C ASP A 178 5.19 0.77 -21.12
N GLN A 179 5.09 -0.55 -21.02
CA GLN A 179 4.44 -1.40 -22.04
C GLN A 179 2.93 -1.12 -22.22
N ARG A 180 2.28 -0.41 -21.29
CA ARG A 180 0.87 0.01 -21.40
C ARG A 180 0.72 1.44 -21.92
N GLU A 181 1.80 2.20 -22.14
CA GLU A 181 1.72 3.61 -22.54
C GLU A 181 0.83 3.80 -23.79
N SER A 182 1.08 3.02 -24.85
CA SER A 182 0.29 3.12 -26.09
C SER A 182 -1.14 2.60 -25.94
N LYS A 183 -1.37 1.64 -25.02
CA LYS A 183 -2.68 1.03 -24.80
C LYS A 183 -3.60 1.93 -24.00
N ILE A 184 -3.09 2.63 -22.98
CA ILE A 184 -3.90 3.50 -22.10
C ILE A 184 -4.44 4.75 -22.81
N VAL A 185 -3.77 5.18 -23.89
CA VAL A 185 -4.21 6.30 -24.74
C VAL A 185 -4.96 5.86 -26.01
N GLY A 186 -5.07 4.55 -26.26
CA GLY A 186 -5.57 3.97 -27.52
C GLY A 186 -6.86 3.17 -27.38
N GLU A 187 -7.14 2.32 -28.37
CA GLU A 187 -8.39 1.52 -28.43
C GLU A 187 -8.52 0.49 -27.29
N MET A 188 -7.40 0.11 -26.67
CA MET A 188 -7.34 -0.85 -25.55
C MET A 188 -7.37 -0.15 -24.18
N GLN A 189 -7.83 1.10 -24.11
CA GLN A 189 -7.77 1.94 -22.91
C GLN A 189 -8.40 1.27 -21.67
N LEU A 190 -9.59 0.67 -21.80
CA LEU A 190 -10.27 0.03 -20.67
C LEU A 190 -9.50 -1.20 -20.16
N GLU A 191 -8.94 -2.01 -21.05
CA GLU A 191 -8.14 -3.18 -20.70
C GLU A 191 -6.84 -2.77 -20.00
N ALA A 192 -6.13 -1.78 -20.55
CA ALA A 192 -4.92 -1.23 -19.93
C ALA A 192 -5.21 -0.61 -18.56
N ARG A 193 -6.34 0.09 -18.42
CA ARG A 193 -6.80 0.65 -17.14
C ARG A 193 -7.05 -0.46 -16.12
N ASP A 194 -7.73 -1.54 -16.49
CA ASP A 194 -8.01 -2.65 -15.58
C ASP A 194 -6.72 -3.41 -15.20
N GLU A 195 -5.78 -3.59 -16.14
CA GLU A 195 -4.44 -4.15 -15.88
C GLU A 195 -3.65 -3.28 -14.89
N ILE A 196 -3.58 -1.96 -15.10
CA ILE A 196 -2.89 -1.02 -14.21
C ILE A 196 -3.57 -0.98 -12.85
N GLN A 197 -4.90 -0.97 -12.79
CA GLN A 197 -5.65 -0.97 -11.54
C GLN A 197 -5.33 -2.20 -10.69
N ALA A 198 -5.16 -3.36 -11.31
CA ALA A 198 -4.83 -4.60 -10.61
C ALA A 198 -3.44 -4.56 -9.95
N GLU A 199 -2.52 -3.73 -10.46
CA GLU A 199 -1.14 -3.59 -10.00
C GLU A 199 -0.83 -2.23 -9.36
N ILE A 200 -1.83 -1.39 -9.09
CA ILE A 200 -1.61 0.02 -8.70
C ILE A 200 -0.74 0.17 -7.44
N GLU A 201 -0.96 -0.68 -6.44
CA GLU A 201 -0.17 -0.69 -5.21
C GLU A 201 1.26 -1.11 -5.47
N ASN A 202 1.46 -2.04 -6.43
CA ASN A 202 2.80 -2.45 -6.81
C ASN A 202 3.56 -1.33 -7.55
N ILE A 203 2.87 -0.69 -8.49
CA ILE A 203 3.39 0.43 -9.31
C ILE A 203 3.75 1.64 -8.42
N ARG A 204 2.90 1.98 -7.44
CA ARG A 204 3.19 3.04 -6.46
C ARG A 204 4.46 2.74 -5.68
N ALA A 205 4.59 1.52 -5.14
CA ALA A 205 5.79 1.12 -4.41
C ALA A 205 7.05 1.12 -5.29
N ALA A 206 6.95 0.64 -6.54
CA ALA A 206 8.04 0.68 -7.51
C ALA A 206 8.46 2.12 -7.86
N THR A 207 7.49 3.01 -8.06
CA THR A 207 7.75 4.44 -8.34
C THR A 207 8.48 5.10 -7.16
N ASN A 208 8.04 4.81 -5.93
CA ASN A 208 8.69 5.31 -4.71
C ASN A 208 10.14 4.82 -4.58
N TRP A 209 10.40 3.55 -4.93
CA TRP A 209 11.77 3.03 -4.97
C TRP A 209 12.61 3.70 -6.08
N GLY A 210 12.04 3.88 -7.27
CA GLY A 210 12.66 4.61 -8.36
C GLY A 210 13.07 6.04 -7.94
N ILE A 211 12.22 6.72 -7.18
CA ILE A 211 12.51 8.03 -6.56
C ILE A 211 13.69 7.89 -5.58
N ALA A 212 13.63 6.94 -4.65
CA ALA A 212 14.69 6.66 -3.66
C ALA A 212 16.06 6.40 -4.31
N LYS A 213 16.08 5.74 -5.48
CA LYS A 213 17.29 5.44 -6.26
C LYS A 213 17.68 6.49 -7.30
N GLY A 214 16.87 7.55 -7.45
CA GLY A 214 17.13 8.59 -8.44
C GLY A 214 16.95 8.13 -9.89
N ASN A 215 16.14 7.08 -10.13
CA ASN A 215 15.77 6.61 -11.48
C ASN A 215 14.80 7.60 -12.14
N GLN A 216 15.34 8.74 -12.55
CA GLN A 216 14.56 9.85 -13.07
C GLN A 216 13.77 9.49 -14.33
N ILE A 217 14.36 8.73 -15.25
CA ILE A 217 13.72 8.36 -16.51
C ILE A 217 12.51 7.47 -16.25
N GLY A 218 12.68 6.40 -15.47
CA GLY A 218 11.60 5.47 -15.15
C GLY A 218 10.47 6.14 -14.36
N VAL A 219 10.82 6.99 -13.40
CA VAL A 219 9.82 7.73 -12.60
C VAL A 219 9.03 8.70 -13.47
N LEU A 220 9.68 9.52 -14.31
CA LEU A 220 8.97 10.47 -15.17
C LEU A 220 8.02 9.77 -16.15
N ALA A 221 8.45 8.64 -16.74
CA ALA A 221 7.58 7.83 -17.58
C ALA A 221 6.37 7.30 -16.78
N ALA A 222 6.60 6.79 -15.58
CA ALA A 222 5.53 6.31 -14.71
C ALA A 222 4.53 7.41 -14.32
N LEU A 223 4.99 8.61 -13.97
CA LEU A 223 4.12 9.74 -13.63
C LEU A 223 3.21 10.13 -14.80
N LYS A 224 3.73 10.12 -16.03
CA LYS A 224 2.96 10.40 -17.24
C LYS A 224 1.85 9.35 -17.43
N ILE A 225 2.19 8.06 -17.38
CA ILE A 225 1.22 6.98 -17.64
C ILE A 225 0.18 6.88 -16.52
N LEU A 226 0.60 7.09 -15.25
CA LEU A 226 -0.33 7.21 -14.13
C LEU A 226 -1.29 8.38 -14.32
N SER A 227 -0.88 9.45 -15.02
CA SER A 227 -1.79 10.56 -15.31
C SER A 227 -2.89 10.09 -16.24
N GLU A 228 -2.55 9.40 -17.34
CA GLU A 228 -3.57 8.86 -18.25
C GLU A 228 -4.52 7.89 -17.53
N PHE A 229 -3.99 7.05 -16.65
CA PHE A 229 -4.80 6.16 -15.80
C PHE A 229 -5.76 6.93 -14.89
N TYR A 230 -5.27 7.92 -14.15
CA TYR A 230 -6.11 8.70 -13.22
C TYR A 230 -7.13 9.59 -13.92
N PHE A 231 -6.82 10.04 -15.15
CA PHE A 231 -7.78 10.77 -15.97
C PHE A 231 -9.05 9.94 -16.22
N ILE A 232 -8.90 8.62 -16.33
CA ILE A 232 -10.00 7.66 -16.53
C ILE A 232 -10.68 7.28 -15.19
N GLN A 233 -9.90 7.10 -14.12
CA GLN A 233 -10.40 6.61 -12.83
C GLN A 233 -11.12 7.68 -12.00
N GLY A 234 -10.59 8.90 -11.97
CA GLY A 234 -11.12 9.98 -11.15
C GLY A 234 -10.03 10.91 -10.60
N TYR A 235 -10.34 12.20 -10.59
CA TYR A 235 -9.37 13.26 -10.33
C TYR A 235 -8.97 13.38 -8.85
N TYR A 236 -9.81 12.96 -7.91
CA TYR A 236 -9.49 13.04 -6.47
C TYR A 236 -8.33 12.11 -6.09
N GLU A 237 -8.38 10.86 -6.54
CA GLU A 237 -7.30 9.89 -6.31
C GLU A 237 -5.98 10.35 -6.95
N ALA A 238 -6.08 11.00 -8.13
CA ALA A 238 -4.95 11.60 -8.80
C ALA A 238 -4.23 12.63 -7.91
N VAL A 239 -4.99 13.59 -7.35
CA VAL A 239 -4.43 14.66 -6.50
C VAL A 239 -3.69 14.07 -5.30
N GLU A 240 -4.31 13.15 -4.56
CA GLU A 240 -3.68 12.57 -3.37
C GLU A 240 -2.47 11.69 -3.72
N SER A 241 -2.52 10.97 -4.85
CA SER A 241 -1.36 10.21 -5.33
C SER A 241 -0.17 11.12 -5.66
N TYR A 242 -0.38 12.18 -6.47
CA TYR A 242 0.72 13.07 -6.86
C TYR A 242 1.23 13.93 -5.70
N LYS A 243 0.35 14.33 -4.78
CA LYS A 243 0.73 14.99 -3.53
C LYS A 243 1.66 14.11 -2.71
N THR A 244 1.33 12.83 -2.57
CA THR A 244 2.16 11.86 -1.83
C THR A 244 3.52 11.68 -2.50
N ILE A 245 3.56 11.54 -3.82
CA ILE A 245 4.81 11.44 -4.59
C ILE A 245 5.67 12.70 -4.42
N ALA A 246 5.08 13.89 -4.54
CA ALA A 246 5.79 15.16 -4.36
C ALA A 246 6.42 15.28 -2.97
N ARG A 247 5.70 14.87 -1.91
CA ARG A 247 6.24 14.84 -0.54
C ARG A 247 7.41 13.87 -0.40
N ILE A 248 7.31 12.66 -0.97
CA ILE A 248 8.39 11.66 -0.93
C ILE A 248 9.67 12.22 -1.58
N ILE A 249 9.53 12.85 -2.74
CA ILE A 249 10.65 13.49 -3.44
C ILE A 249 11.21 14.64 -2.58
N GLU A 250 10.35 15.50 -2.03
CA GLU A 250 10.77 16.61 -1.18
C GLU A 250 11.55 16.16 0.06
N ASP A 251 11.06 15.16 0.78
CA ASP A 251 11.72 14.61 1.97
C ASP A 251 13.07 13.98 1.63
N GLN A 252 13.19 13.30 0.50
CA GLN A 252 14.45 12.72 0.05
C GLN A 252 15.50 13.78 -0.33
N TYR A 253 15.08 14.93 -0.85
CA TYR A 253 15.98 15.99 -1.30
C TYR A 253 16.07 17.20 -0.34
N ARG A 254 15.49 17.09 0.87
CA ARG A 254 15.37 18.15 1.89
C ARG A 254 16.69 18.75 2.37
N THR A 255 17.83 18.11 2.13
CA THR A 255 19.17 18.58 2.53
C THR A 255 19.91 19.42 1.48
N GLY A 256 19.25 19.85 0.41
CA GLY A 256 19.82 20.85 -0.48
C GLY A 256 19.01 20.95 -1.76
N TYR A 257 17.97 21.78 -1.73
CA TYR A 257 17.20 22.19 -2.89
C TYR A 257 18.14 22.85 -3.90
N ASP A 258 18.39 22.12 -4.98
CA ASP A 258 19.16 22.59 -6.12
C ASP A 258 18.36 22.22 -7.37
N PRO A 259 17.86 23.21 -8.14
CA PRO A 259 17.06 22.95 -9.33
C PRO A 259 17.83 22.19 -10.42
N SER A 260 19.16 22.10 -10.33
CA SER A 260 19.99 21.29 -11.23
C SER A 260 20.10 19.81 -10.85
N LYS A 261 19.62 19.41 -9.66
CA LYS A 261 19.65 18.00 -9.24
C LYS A 261 18.56 17.18 -9.93
N PRO A 262 18.81 15.90 -10.25
CA PRO A 262 17.85 14.99 -10.89
C PRO A 262 16.46 14.94 -10.22
N GLY A 263 16.41 15.11 -8.90
CA GLY A 263 15.17 15.14 -8.10
C GLY A 263 14.21 16.29 -8.42
N SER A 264 14.71 17.43 -8.89
CA SER A 264 13.91 18.63 -9.12
C SER A 264 12.87 18.40 -10.22
N LEU A 265 13.25 17.74 -11.30
CA LEU A 265 12.37 17.44 -12.43
C LEU A 265 11.24 16.47 -12.05
N MET A 266 11.55 15.44 -11.25
CA MET A 266 10.52 14.52 -10.74
C MET A 266 9.53 15.25 -9.83
N TYR A 267 10.04 16.14 -8.97
CA TYR A 267 9.21 16.96 -8.08
C TYR A 267 8.26 17.87 -8.86
N TYR A 268 8.78 18.62 -9.84
CA TYR A 268 7.98 19.50 -10.68
C TYR A 268 6.98 18.75 -11.56
N ALA A 269 7.35 17.56 -12.07
CA ALA A 269 6.39 16.72 -12.78
C ALA A 269 5.24 16.28 -11.87
N ALA A 270 5.54 15.82 -10.65
CA ALA A 270 4.52 15.43 -9.68
C ALA A 270 3.60 16.61 -9.31
N LEU A 271 4.16 17.79 -9.00
CA LEU A 271 3.37 19.00 -8.73
C LEU A 271 2.57 19.45 -9.96
N GLY A 272 3.12 19.34 -11.16
CA GLY A 272 2.45 19.69 -12.41
C GLY A 272 1.20 18.84 -12.63
N HIS A 273 1.31 17.52 -12.46
CA HIS A 273 0.15 16.63 -12.53
C HIS A 273 -0.85 16.91 -11.39
N GLN A 274 -0.37 17.13 -10.16
CA GLN A 274 -1.25 17.48 -9.04
C GLN A 274 -2.05 18.77 -9.32
N ALA A 275 -1.38 19.82 -9.81
CA ALA A 275 -2.00 21.10 -10.14
C ALA A 275 -3.02 20.96 -11.29
N PHE A 276 -2.69 20.15 -12.31
CA PHE A 276 -3.62 19.81 -13.37
C PHE A 276 -4.90 19.19 -12.80
N TYR A 277 -4.82 18.20 -11.92
CA TYR A 277 -6.01 17.55 -11.35
C TYR A 277 -6.78 18.43 -10.36
N LEU A 278 -6.10 19.27 -9.59
CA LEU A 278 -6.75 20.30 -8.76
C LEU A 278 -7.56 21.27 -9.61
N SER A 279 -7.04 21.66 -10.79
CA SER A 279 -7.75 22.51 -11.75
C SER A 279 -9.02 21.84 -12.29
N MET A 280 -8.94 20.54 -12.60
CA MET A 280 -10.07 19.76 -13.10
C MET A 280 -11.16 19.54 -12.04
N LEU A 281 -10.80 19.51 -10.76
CA LEU A 281 -11.76 19.43 -9.64
C LEU A 281 -12.44 20.78 -9.33
N GLY A 282 -12.01 21.88 -9.96
CA GLY A 282 -12.45 23.23 -9.59
C GLY A 282 -11.96 23.70 -8.22
N SER A 283 -11.02 22.96 -7.63
CA SER A 283 -10.46 23.20 -6.28
C SER A 283 -9.19 24.06 -6.32
N ILE A 284 -9.05 24.94 -7.32
CA ILE A 284 -8.04 26.00 -7.24
C ILE A 284 -8.57 27.01 -6.21
N GLU A 285 -8.26 26.79 -4.94
CA GLU A 285 -8.45 27.80 -3.92
C GLU A 285 -7.74 29.10 -4.38
N LYS A 286 -8.48 30.21 -4.28
CA LYS A 286 -8.00 31.56 -4.54
C LYS A 286 -6.92 31.98 -3.55
#